data_AF-A0A811LHG9-F1
#
_entry.id   AF-A0A811LHG9-F1
#
_cell.length_a   1.000
_cell.length_b   1.000
_cell.length_c   1.000
_cell.angle_alpha   90.00
_cell.angle_beta   90.00
_cell.angle_gamma   90.00
#
_symmetry.space_group_name_H-M   'P 1'
#
loop_
_entity.id
_entity.type
_entity.pdbx_description
1 polymer ?
#
loop_
_entity_poly.entity_id
_entity_poly.type
_entity_poly.pdbx_seq_one_letter_code
_entity_poly.pdbx_strand_id
1 'polypeptide(L)'
;MTKFFIRRTISDPPSPAKDLSILEKCIGKFYSVLTYLIFLMFFILAVVSIFKKPINTGFLQFDSLNKHDPNYYSYKSVITLSTVFFAAIAGGFVAKILRLPLLFGMLISGLILRNFAFWKYSLFVHPSLSNFVRKFGFMVVLLRAGLAVDIGALKRFKWTAIWLAIVPSTVEAIFVMLLGYPWLDLAPVFSFLLG
;
A
#
# COMPACT_ATOMS: atom_id res chain seq x y z
N MET A 1 -56.41 15.56 -8.64
CA MET A 1 -55.03 15.19 -8.28
C MET A 1 -53.94 15.83 -9.16
N THR A 2 -54.24 16.27 -10.37
CA THR A 2 -53.25 16.84 -11.32
C THR A 2 -52.77 18.26 -10.97
N LYS A 3 -53.59 19.08 -10.28
CA LYS A 3 -53.18 20.45 -9.85
C LYS A 3 -52.17 20.50 -8.70
N PHE A 4 -52.04 19.41 -7.91
CA PHE A 4 -51.10 19.37 -6.77
C PHE A 4 -49.69 18.96 -7.21
N PHE A 5 -49.56 18.21 -8.31
CA PHE A 5 -48.28 17.78 -8.85
C PHE A 5 -47.56 18.90 -9.63
N ILE A 6 -48.32 19.72 -10.36
CA ILE A 6 -47.76 20.85 -11.14
C ILE A 6 -47.32 22.01 -10.23
N ARG A 7 -47.93 22.18 -9.04
CA ARG A 7 -47.55 23.27 -8.13
C ARG A 7 -46.20 23.03 -7.46
N ARG A 8 -45.79 21.76 -7.26
CA ARG A 8 -44.52 21.40 -6.62
C ARG A 8 -43.30 21.54 -7.53
N THR A 9 -43.50 21.59 -8.85
CA THR A 9 -42.43 21.83 -9.83
C THR A 9 -42.21 23.30 -10.14
N ILE A 10 -43.08 24.19 -9.65
CA ILE A 10 -43.07 25.63 -9.98
C ILE A 10 -42.75 26.51 -8.74
N SER A 11 -42.87 25.97 -7.52
CA SER A 11 -42.72 26.76 -6.27
C SER A 11 -41.47 26.47 -5.43
N ASP A 12 -40.45 25.83 -5.99
CA ASP A 12 -39.09 25.96 -5.44
C ASP A 12 -38.41 27.08 -6.26
N PRO A 13 -38.19 28.30 -5.72
CA PRO A 13 -37.32 29.26 -6.40
C PRO A 13 -35.97 28.59 -6.63
N PRO A 14 -35.23 28.91 -7.72
CA PRO A 14 -33.90 28.36 -7.97
C PRO A 14 -32.98 28.78 -6.81
N SER A 15 -32.93 27.95 -5.77
CA SER A 15 -32.11 28.20 -4.60
C SER A 15 -30.71 27.76 -4.97
N PRO A 16 -29.73 28.68 -5.01
CA PRO A 16 -28.37 28.38 -5.44
C PRO A 16 -27.73 27.28 -4.59
N ALA A 17 -28.23 27.03 -3.38
CA ALA A 17 -27.76 25.97 -2.49
C ALA A 17 -28.07 24.55 -2.98
N LYS A 18 -29.21 24.32 -3.64
CA LYS A 18 -29.61 22.96 -4.11
C LYS A 18 -28.79 22.57 -5.33
N ASP A 19 -28.62 23.51 -6.27
CA ASP A 19 -27.78 23.35 -7.44
C ASP A 19 -26.30 23.19 -7.06
N LEU A 20 -25.80 23.94 -6.07
CA LEU A 20 -24.44 23.78 -5.55
C LEU A 20 -24.22 22.39 -4.93
N SER A 21 -25.22 21.86 -4.21
CA SER A 21 -25.12 20.51 -3.61
C SER A 21 -25.12 19.37 -4.64
N ILE A 22 -25.86 19.54 -5.75
CA ILE A 22 -25.88 18.60 -6.86
C ILE A 22 -24.55 18.71 -7.63
N LEU A 23 -24.05 19.93 -7.81
CA LEU A 23 -22.77 20.22 -8.43
C LEU A 23 -21.61 19.59 -7.63
N GLU A 24 -21.56 19.75 -6.30
CA GLU A 24 -20.53 19.14 -5.46
C GLU A 24 -20.56 17.60 -5.50
N LYS A 25 -21.76 17.00 -5.50
CA LYS A 25 -21.89 15.54 -5.66
C LYS A 25 -21.45 15.07 -7.05
N CYS A 26 -21.75 15.85 -8.09
CA CYS A 26 -21.36 15.54 -9.47
C CYS A 26 -19.84 15.68 -9.65
N ILE A 27 -19.26 16.75 -9.12
CA ILE A 27 -17.83 17.01 -9.06
C ILE A 27 -17.11 15.89 -8.28
N GLY A 28 -17.63 15.48 -7.11
CA GLY A 28 -17.06 14.38 -6.33
C GLY A 28 -17.10 13.04 -7.07
N LYS A 29 -18.20 12.73 -7.78
CA LYS A 29 -18.28 11.55 -8.65
C LYS A 29 -17.30 11.64 -9.82
N PHE A 30 -17.18 12.82 -10.44
CA PHE A 30 -16.26 13.06 -11.55
C PHE A 30 -14.81 12.88 -11.15
N TYR A 31 -14.38 13.48 -10.03
CA TYR A 31 -13.03 13.28 -9.50
C TYR A 31 -12.76 11.83 -9.11
N SER A 32 -13.75 11.13 -8.56
CA SER A 32 -13.63 9.71 -8.24
C SER A 32 -13.39 8.88 -9.52
N VAL A 33 -14.21 9.08 -10.56
CA VAL A 33 -14.07 8.40 -11.87
C VAL A 33 -12.74 8.76 -12.56
N LEU A 34 -12.36 10.03 -12.53
CA LEU A 34 -11.08 10.51 -13.08
C LEU A 34 -9.90 9.85 -12.36
N THR A 35 -9.96 9.75 -11.04
CA THR A 35 -8.93 9.07 -10.24
C THR A 35 -8.86 7.58 -10.61
N TYR A 36 -10.00 6.91 -10.82
CA TYR A 36 -10.02 5.51 -11.30
C TYR A 36 -9.43 5.36 -12.70
N LEU A 37 -9.70 6.28 -13.62
CA LEU A 37 -9.13 6.27 -14.97
C LEU A 37 -7.61 6.48 -14.96
N ILE A 38 -7.12 7.44 -14.17
CA ILE A 38 -5.68 7.68 -13.98
C ILE A 38 -5.03 6.43 -13.39
N PHE A 39 -5.66 5.84 -12.37
CA PHE A 39 -5.16 4.65 -11.71
C PHE A 39 -5.11 3.43 -12.65
N LEU A 40 -6.16 3.24 -13.46
CA LEU A 40 -6.23 2.21 -14.49
C LEU A 40 -5.17 2.44 -15.59
N MET A 41 -4.96 3.69 -16.00
CA MET A 41 -3.95 4.04 -17.00
C MET A 41 -2.53 3.75 -16.49
N PHE A 42 -2.20 4.10 -15.25
CA PHE A 42 -0.91 3.77 -14.64
C PHE A 42 -0.74 2.27 -14.39
N PHE A 43 -1.81 1.56 -14.02
CA PHE A 43 -1.81 0.11 -13.89
C PHE A 43 -1.57 -0.58 -15.24
N ILE A 44 -2.24 -0.11 -16.30
CA ILE A 44 -2.00 -0.58 -17.68
C ILE A 44 -0.57 -0.24 -18.11
N LEU A 45 -0.04 0.95 -17.82
CA LEU A 45 1.35 1.30 -18.12
C LEU A 45 2.35 0.42 -17.37
N ALA A 46 2.07 0.05 -16.12
CA ALA A 46 2.89 -0.88 -15.36
C ALA A 46 2.88 -2.27 -16.02
N VAL A 47 1.69 -2.80 -16.35
CA VAL A 47 1.53 -4.07 -17.06
C VAL A 47 2.17 -4.04 -18.45
N VAL A 48 2.00 -2.95 -19.20
CA VAL A 48 2.62 -2.75 -20.52
C VAL A 48 4.13 -2.60 -20.40
N SER A 49 4.68 -1.96 -19.37
CA SER A 49 6.14 -1.92 -19.13
C SER A 49 6.73 -3.29 -18.81
N ILE A 50 5.91 -4.17 -18.23
CA ILE A 50 6.24 -5.58 -17.97
C ILE A 50 6.17 -6.40 -19.26
N PHE A 51 5.11 -6.25 -20.06
CA PHE A 51 4.89 -7.02 -21.29
C PHE A 51 5.65 -6.51 -22.52
N LYS A 52 6.02 -5.21 -22.59
CA LYS A 52 6.87 -4.66 -23.66
C LYS A 52 8.30 -5.20 -23.63
N LYS A 53 8.71 -5.90 -22.57
CA LYS A 53 9.95 -6.69 -22.55
C LYS A 53 9.64 -8.06 -23.15
N PRO A 54 10.04 -8.34 -24.41
CA PRO A 54 9.64 -9.56 -25.07
C PRO A 54 10.26 -10.78 -24.40
N ILE A 55 9.44 -11.82 -24.32
CA ILE A 55 9.67 -13.20 -23.86
C ILE A 55 10.78 -13.94 -24.64
N ASN A 56 11.42 -13.32 -25.62
CA ASN A 56 12.41 -13.97 -26.47
C ASN A 56 13.82 -13.67 -25.96
N THR A 57 14.50 -14.71 -25.47
CA THR A 57 15.96 -15.02 -25.36
C THR A 57 17.06 -13.93 -25.37
N GLY A 58 16.82 -12.68 -25.78
CA GLY A 58 17.74 -11.54 -25.71
C GLY A 58 17.75 -10.74 -24.40
N PHE A 59 16.86 -11.04 -23.44
CA PHE A 59 16.77 -10.31 -22.15
C PHE A 59 18.08 -10.32 -21.35
N LEU A 60 18.83 -11.44 -21.39
CA LEU A 60 20.15 -11.54 -20.75
C LEU A 60 21.23 -10.71 -21.47
N GLN A 61 21.09 -10.49 -22.78
CA GLN A 61 22.03 -9.67 -23.56
C GLN A 61 21.77 -8.16 -23.37
N PHE A 62 20.49 -7.74 -23.31
CA PHE A 62 20.09 -6.34 -23.09
C PHE A 62 20.43 -5.83 -21.68
N ASP A 63 20.24 -6.63 -20.62
CA ASP A 63 20.64 -6.24 -19.26
C ASP A 63 22.19 -6.16 -19.16
N SER A 64 22.93 -6.98 -19.90
CA SER A 64 24.41 -6.99 -19.89
C SER A 64 25.05 -5.81 -20.65
N LEU A 65 24.47 -5.37 -21.77
CA LEU A 65 24.98 -4.20 -22.52
C LEU A 65 24.69 -2.88 -21.80
N ASN A 66 23.51 -2.76 -21.19
CA ASN A 66 23.07 -1.55 -20.50
C ASN A 66 23.69 -1.46 -19.07
N LYS A 67 24.24 -2.56 -18.56
CA LYS A 67 24.98 -2.63 -17.28
C LYS A 67 26.18 -1.68 -17.23
N HIS A 68 26.76 -1.38 -18.39
CA HIS A 68 28.00 -0.61 -18.49
C HIS A 68 27.79 0.90 -18.29
N ASP A 69 26.54 1.37 -18.34
CA ASP A 69 26.17 2.76 -18.04
C ASP A 69 25.88 2.93 -16.53
N PRO A 70 26.57 3.82 -15.81
CA PRO A 70 26.37 4.02 -14.36
C PRO A 70 24.96 4.51 -14.03
N ASN A 71 24.28 5.18 -14.97
CA ASN A 71 22.92 5.66 -14.80
C ASN A 71 21.85 4.55 -14.89
N TYR A 72 22.22 3.36 -15.37
CA TYR A 72 21.32 2.22 -15.58
C TYR A 72 20.55 1.80 -14.32
N TYR A 73 21.29 1.61 -13.23
CA TYR A 73 20.74 1.16 -11.96
C TYR A 73 19.82 2.18 -11.30
N SER A 74 20.07 3.47 -11.56
CA SER A 74 19.31 4.57 -10.99
C SER A 74 17.87 4.57 -11.55
N TYR A 75 17.73 4.52 -12.88
CA TYR A 75 16.39 4.47 -13.49
C TYR A 75 15.67 3.14 -13.26
N LYS A 76 16.40 2.01 -13.22
CA LYS A 76 15.81 0.68 -12.94
C LYS A 76 15.16 0.64 -11.55
N SER A 77 15.77 1.28 -10.57
CA SER A 77 15.24 1.39 -9.20
C SER A 77 13.97 2.25 -9.13
N VAL A 78 13.94 3.39 -9.84
CA VAL A 78 12.77 4.30 -9.86
C VAL A 78 11.55 3.64 -10.52
N ILE A 79 11.76 2.95 -11.64
CA ILE A 79 10.69 2.23 -12.34
C ILE A 79 10.14 1.12 -11.42
N THR A 80 11.03 0.37 -10.77
CA THR A 80 10.65 -0.68 -9.83
C THR A 80 9.82 -0.15 -8.66
N LEU A 81 10.24 0.96 -8.03
CA LEU A 81 9.49 1.60 -6.95
C LEU A 81 8.11 2.08 -7.38
N SER A 82 8.03 2.69 -8.57
CA SER A 82 6.77 3.12 -9.16
C SER A 82 5.82 1.93 -9.37
N THR A 83 6.31 0.83 -9.96
CA THR A 83 5.53 -0.39 -10.15
C THR A 83 5.01 -0.98 -8.84
N VAL A 84 5.86 -1.07 -7.80
CA VAL A 84 5.45 -1.57 -6.48
C VAL A 84 4.40 -0.66 -5.85
N PHE A 85 4.53 0.66 -5.98
CA PHE A 85 3.57 1.63 -5.43
C PHE A 85 2.19 1.50 -6.08
N PHE A 86 2.12 1.45 -7.41
CA PHE A 86 0.85 1.25 -8.11
C PHE A 86 0.24 -0.11 -7.82
N ALA A 87 1.05 -1.17 -7.78
CA ALA A 87 0.56 -2.50 -7.43
C ALA A 87 -0.02 -2.52 -6.00
N ALA A 88 0.62 -1.86 -5.03
CA ALA A 88 0.12 -1.79 -3.66
C ALA A 88 -1.22 -1.08 -3.57
N ILE A 89 -1.40 0.05 -4.26
CA ILE A 89 -2.69 0.77 -4.28
C ILE A 89 -3.77 -0.08 -4.97
N ALA A 90 -3.44 -0.79 -6.05
CA ALA A 90 -4.38 -1.69 -6.74
C ALA A 90 -4.84 -2.81 -5.81
N GLY A 91 -3.89 -3.45 -5.11
CA GLY A 91 -4.17 -4.47 -4.11
C GLY A 91 -5.01 -3.94 -2.94
N GLY A 92 -4.74 -2.72 -2.48
CA GLY A 92 -5.54 -2.06 -1.46
C GLY A 92 -6.98 -1.81 -1.92
N PHE A 93 -7.18 -1.42 -3.18
CA PHE A 93 -8.51 -1.24 -3.75
C PHE A 93 -9.27 -2.57 -3.86
N VAL A 94 -8.59 -3.63 -4.30
CA VAL A 94 -9.17 -4.99 -4.35
C VAL A 94 -9.50 -5.50 -2.94
N ALA A 95 -8.67 -5.25 -1.93
CA ALA A 95 -9.04 -5.59 -0.54
C ALA A 95 -10.29 -4.83 -0.08
N LYS A 96 -10.46 -3.57 -0.51
CA LYS A 96 -11.65 -2.78 -0.18
C LYS A 96 -12.93 -3.36 -0.78
N ILE A 97 -12.91 -3.86 -2.03
CA ILE A 97 -14.08 -4.53 -2.62
C ILE A 97 -14.41 -5.84 -1.89
N LEU A 98 -13.37 -6.56 -1.46
CA LEU A 98 -13.51 -7.82 -0.71
C LEU A 98 -13.86 -7.62 0.77
N ARG A 99 -13.95 -6.38 1.27
CA ARG A 99 -14.13 -6.01 2.69
C ARG A 99 -13.00 -6.48 3.62
N LEU A 100 -11.79 -6.68 3.09
CA LEU A 100 -10.60 -6.95 3.89
C LEU A 100 -9.91 -5.65 4.34
N PRO A 101 -9.14 -5.70 5.45
CA PRO A 101 -8.34 -4.56 5.86
C PRO A 101 -7.36 -4.15 4.76
N LEU A 102 -7.25 -2.85 4.51
CA LEU A 102 -6.49 -2.28 3.38
C LEU A 102 -5.02 -2.74 3.36
N LEU A 103 -4.41 -2.86 4.55
CA LEU A 103 -3.03 -3.33 4.73
C LEU A 103 -2.81 -4.72 4.16
N PHE A 104 -3.79 -5.62 4.29
CA PHE A 104 -3.69 -6.98 3.82
C PHE A 104 -3.66 -7.04 2.28
N GLY A 105 -4.47 -6.22 1.62
CA GLY A 105 -4.44 -6.07 0.16
C GLY A 105 -3.12 -5.52 -0.37
N MET A 106 -2.56 -4.53 0.31
CA MET A 106 -1.25 -3.97 -0.02
C MET A 106 -0.12 -5.01 0.13
N LEU A 107 -0.20 -5.87 1.17
CA LEU A 107 0.77 -6.93 1.43
C LEU A 107 0.68 -8.07 0.41
N ILE A 108 -0.52 -8.56 0.13
CA ILE A 108 -0.74 -9.62 -0.88
C ILE A 108 -0.24 -9.18 -2.24
N SER A 109 -0.50 -7.93 -2.62
CA SER A 109 0.02 -7.39 -3.88
C SER A 109 1.54 -7.48 -3.93
N GLY A 110 2.25 -7.09 -2.86
CA GLY A 110 3.70 -7.27 -2.73
C GLY A 110 4.16 -8.73 -2.78
N LEU A 111 3.39 -9.65 -2.19
CA LEU A 111 3.69 -11.09 -2.19
C LEU A 111 3.54 -11.69 -3.60
N ILE A 112 2.47 -11.36 -4.30
CA ILE A 112 2.26 -11.67 -5.72
C ILE A 112 3.43 -11.10 -6.53
N LEU A 113 3.82 -9.86 -6.25
CA LEU A 113 4.97 -9.21 -6.88
C LEU A 113 6.28 -9.98 -6.71
N ARG A 114 6.46 -10.60 -5.55
CA ARG A 114 7.65 -11.39 -5.25
C ARG A 114 7.58 -12.83 -5.77
N ASN A 115 6.38 -13.41 -5.89
CA ASN A 115 6.20 -14.81 -6.28
C ASN A 115 6.31 -15.03 -7.80
N PHE A 116 5.86 -14.08 -8.62
CA PHE A 116 5.96 -14.19 -10.07
C PHE A 116 7.41 -14.10 -10.55
N ALA A 117 7.98 -15.23 -10.99
CA ALA A 117 9.38 -15.38 -11.40
C ALA A 117 9.83 -14.41 -12.53
N PHE A 118 8.89 -13.93 -13.34
CA PHE A 118 9.13 -12.93 -14.39
C PHE A 118 9.59 -11.56 -13.82
N TRP A 119 9.19 -11.24 -12.60
CA TRP A 119 9.52 -9.97 -11.93
C TRP A 119 10.83 -10.01 -11.14
N LYS A 120 11.32 -11.19 -10.79
CA LYS A 120 12.55 -11.39 -10.00
C LYS A 120 13.80 -10.81 -10.67
N TYR A 121 13.84 -10.77 -12.00
CA TYR A 121 14.98 -10.25 -12.76
C TYR A 121 14.84 -8.77 -13.18
N SER A 122 13.61 -8.24 -13.21
CA SER A 122 13.38 -6.84 -13.60
C SER A 122 13.27 -5.88 -12.41
N LEU A 123 12.86 -6.36 -11.23
CA LEU A 123 12.70 -5.55 -10.02
C LEU A 123 14.02 -5.50 -9.24
N PHE A 124 14.94 -4.64 -9.67
CA PHE A 124 16.15 -4.35 -8.91
C PHE A 124 15.94 -3.07 -8.10
N VAL A 125 15.88 -3.18 -6.77
CA VAL A 125 15.84 -2.03 -5.86
C VAL A 125 17.18 -1.94 -5.16
N HIS A 126 17.80 -0.76 -5.21
CA HIS A 126 19.00 -0.50 -4.45
C HIS A 126 18.74 -0.70 -2.93
N PRO A 127 19.54 -1.51 -2.21
CA PRO A 127 19.27 -1.83 -0.80
C PRO A 127 19.17 -0.61 0.12
N SER A 128 19.97 0.43 -0.12
CA SER A 128 19.91 1.67 0.67
C SER A 128 18.57 2.39 0.52
N LEU A 129 18.00 2.39 -0.69
CA LEU A 129 16.72 3.04 -0.98
C LEU A 129 15.56 2.25 -0.38
N SER A 130 15.60 0.92 -0.46
CA SER A 130 14.62 0.05 0.22
C SER A 130 14.63 0.27 1.73
N ASN A 131 15.83 0.34 2.34
CA ASN A 131 15.99 0.63 3.75
C ASN A 131 15.44 2.01 4.13
N PHE A 132 15.70 3.04 3.31
CA PHE A 132 15.17 4.39 3.52
C PHE A 132 13.64 4.40 3.51
N VAL A 133 13.01 3.81 2.48
CA VAL A 133 11.54 3.75 2.35
C VAL A 133 10.91 2.99 3.51
N ARG A 134 11.50 1.86 3.94
CA ARG A 134 10.97 1.09 5.09
C ARG A 134 11.05 1.89 6.39
N LYS A 135 12.19 2.54 6.64
CA LYS A 135 12.37 3.40 7.83
C LYS A 135 11.41 4.59 7.81
N PHE A 136 11.27 5.25 6.66
CA PHE A 136 10.35 6.36 6.48
C PHE A 136 8.88 5.93 6.64
N GLY A 137 8.50 4.80 6.06
CA GLY A 137 7.17 4.23 6.22
C GLY A 137 6.83 3.91 7.68
N PHE A 138 7.73 3.26 8.40
CA PHE A 138 7.59 3.01 9.83
C PHE A 138 7.48 4.31 10.63
N MET A 139 8.32 5.30 10.33
CA MET A 139 8.25 6.63 10.94
C MET A 139 6.90 7.30 10.72
N VAL A 140 6.35 7.28 9.50
CA VAL A 140 5.02 7.86 9.20
C VAL A 140 3.90 7.12 9.94
N VAL A 141 3.97 5.78 10.03
CA VAL A 141 2.99 4.99 10.79
C VAL A 141 3.03 5.33 12.27
N LEU A 142 4.23 5.38 12.87
CA LEU A 142 4.40 5.77 14.26
C LEU A 142 3.98 7.22 14.53
N LEU A 143 4.31 8.14 13.62
CA LEU A 143 3.92 9.54 13.75
C LEU A 143 2.39 9.67 13.75
N ARG A 144 1.71 8.99 12.82
CA ARG A 144 0.24 8.99 12.77
C ARG A 144 -0.36 8.35 14.01
N ALA A 145 0.19 7.23 14.48
CA ALA A 145 -0.28 6.57 15.69
C ALA A 145 -0.09 7.48 16.92
N GLY A 146 1.08 8.11 17.06
CA GLY A 146 1.38 9.01 18.17
C GLY A 146 0.51 10.27 18.17
N LEU A 147 0.22 10.84 16.99
CA LEU A 147 -0.68 12.01 16.86
C LEU A 147 -2.15 11.66 17.10
N ALA A 148 -2.56 10.41 16.84
CA ALA A 148 -3.92 9.95 17.06
C ALA A 148 -4.21 9.57 18.53
N VAL A 149 -3.19 9.56 19.39
CA VAL A 149 -3.31 9.18 20.80
C VAL A 149 -3.69 10.39 21.67
N ASP A 150 -4.75 10.24 22.45
CA ASP A 150 -5.13 11.22 23.48
C ASP A 150 -4.19 11.16 24.68
N ILE A 151 -3.43 12.24 24.89
CA ILE A 151 -2.45 12.40 25.97
C ILE A 151 -3.13 12.39 27.35
N GLY A 152 -4.38 12.84 27.46
CA GLY A 152 -5.15 12.85 28.70
C GLY A 152 -5.45 11.44 29.20
N ALA A 153 -5.99 10.59 28.32
CA ALA A 153 -6.21 9.17 28.61
C ALA A 153 -4.90 8.40 28.82
N LEU A 154 -3.86 8.69 28.01
CA LEU A 154 -2.58 8.01 28.12
C LEU A 154 -1.89 8.27 29.47
N LYS A 155 -1.96 9.50 30.01
CA LYS A 155 -1.38 9.81 31.33
C LYS A 155 -2.02 9.00 32.46
N ARG A 156 -3.32 8.71 32.35
CA ARG A 156 -4.06 7.90 33.33
C ARG A 156 -3.67 6.41 33.28
N PHE A 157 -3.39 5.88 32.09
CA PHE A 157 -3.09 4.45 31.88
C PHE A 157 -1.65 4.16 31.44
N LYS A 158 -0.71 5.10 31.63
CA LYS A 158 0.68 4.98 31.15
C LYS A 158 1.37 3.69 31.60
N TRP A 159 1.16 3.30 32.85
CA TRP A 159 1.73 2.07 33.42
C TRP A 159 1.11 0.83 32.78
N THR A 160 -0.21 0.79 32.68
CA THR A 160 -0.94 -0.30 32.03
C THR A 160 -0.53 -0.46 30.58
N ALA A 161 -0.42 0.63 29.82
CA ALA A 161 0.00 0.61 28.41
C ALA A 161 1.43 0.08 28.24
N ILE A 162 2.38 0.48 29.11
CA ILE A 162 3.75 -0.03 29.08
C ILE A 162 3.80 -1.52 29.41
N TRP A 163 3.09 -1.94 30.46
CA TRP A 163 3.02 -3.35 30.84
C TRP A 163 2.39 -4.22 29.74
N LEU A 164 1.34 -3.74 29.08
CA LEU A 164 0.72 -4.38 27.92
C LEU A 164 1.59 -4.38 26.67
N ALA A 165 2.61 -3.54 26.56
CA ALA A 165 3.56 -3.60 25.46
C ALA A 165 4.70 -4.59 25.76
N ILE A 166 5.25 -4.54 26.97
CA ILE A 166 6.46 -5.29 27.36
C ILE A 166 6.15 -6.74 27.72
N VAL A 167 5.13 -7.00 28.53
CA VAL A 167 4.85 -8.37 29.01
C VAL A 167 4.45 -9.29 27.86
N PRO A 168 3.44 -8.99 27.02
CA PRO A 168 3.07 -9.91 25.95
C PRO A 168 4.15 -10.04 24.87
N SER A 169 4.90 -8.99 24.53
CA SER A 169 6.00 -9.10 23.56
C SER A 169 7.15 -9.95 24.09
N THR A 170 7.50 -9.83 25.37
CA THR A 170 8.55 -10.66 25.99
C THR A 170 8.11 -12.12 26.06
N VAL A 171 6.85 -12.37 26.41
CA VAL A 171 6.28 -13.72 26.45
C VAL A 171 6.21 -14.33 25.05
N GLU A 172 5.82 -13.54 24.03
CA GLU A 172 5.79 -13.96 22.63
C GLU A 172 7.19 -14.35 22.14
N ALA A 173 8.21 -13.52 22.37
CA ALA A 173 9.59 -13.81 21.99
C ALA A 173 10.15 -15.08 22.65
N ILE A 174 9.89 -15.26 23.96
CA ILE A 174 10.32 -16.48 24.69
C ILE A 174 9.57 -17.71 24.17
N PHE A 175 8.27 -17.60 23.92
CA PHE A 175 7.46 -18.69 23.40
C PHE A 175 7.91 -19.12 22.00
N VAL A 176 8.17 -18.16 21.12
CA VAL A 176 8.71 -18.42 19.77
C VAL A 176 10.12 -19.01 19.84
N MET A 177 10.98 -18.56 20.76
CA MET A 177 12.31 -19.17 20.97
C MET A 177 12.20 -20.65 21.39
N LEU A 178 11.33 -20.96 22.35
CA LEU A 178 11.12 -22.33 22.87
C LEU A 178 10.52 -23.28 21.83
N LEU A 179 9.62 -22.79 20.97
CA LEU A 179 9.02 -23.61 19.91
C LEU A 179 9.88 -23.67 18.65
N GLY A 180 10.54 -22.56 18.28
CA GLY A 180 11.31 -22.43 17.04
C GLY A 180 12.60 -23.26 17.04
N TYR A 181 13.23 -23.45 18.19
CA TYR A 181 14.41 -24.31 18.29
C TYR A 181 14.10 -25.78 17.93
N PRO A 182 13.12 -26.46 18.54
CA PRO A 182 12.82 -27.86 18.22
C PRO A 182 12.01 -28.06 16.93
N TRP A 183 11.16 -27.12 16.51
CA TRP A 183 10.30 -27.34 15.32
C TRP A 183 10.94 -26.89 14.01
N LEU A 184 11.74 -25.83 14.03
CA LEU A 184 12.33 -25.27 12.82
C LEU A 184 13.84 -25.58 12.69
N ASP A 185 14.47 -26.24 13.67
CA ASP A 185 15.92 -26.48 13.71
C ASP A 185 16.76 -25.17 13.57
N LEU A 186 16.19 -24.03 14.02
CA LEU A 186 16.89 -22.75 14.00
C LEU A 186 17.75 -22.57 15.26
N ALA A 187 18.93 -21.95 15.12
CA ALA A 187 19.75 -21.61 16.28
C ALA A 187 18.95 -20.73 17.27
N PRO A 188 19.17 -20.85 18.59
CA PRO A 188 18.34 -20.19 19.61
C PRO A 188 18.25 -18.66 19.44
N VAL A 189 19.33 -18.03 18.96
CA VAL A 189 19.38 -16.58 18.70
C VAL A 189 18.48 -16.17 17.54
N PHE A 190 18.42 -16.97 16.47
CA PHE A 190 17.53 -16.67 15.34
C PHE A 190 16.07 -16.93 15.69
N SER A 191 15.80 -17.95 16.50
CA SER A 191 14.45 -18.23 17.02
C SER A 191 13.96 -17.12 17.95
N PHE A 192 14.84 -16.56 18.79
CA PHE A 192 14.52 -15.40 19.62
C PHE A 192 14.27 -14.12 18.80
N LEU A 193 15.03 -13.89 17.73
CA LEU A 193 14.84 -12.73 16.82
C LEU A 193 13.57 -12.82 15.95
N LEU A 194 12.99 -14.03 15.83
CA LEU A 194 11.80 -14.27 15.02
C LEU A 194 10.51 -13.90 15.77
N GLY A 195 10.52 -13.96 17.09
CA GLY A 195 9.45 -13.46 17.97
C GLY A 195 9.69 -12.02 18.38
#